data_AF-A0A255R1G6-F1
#
_entry.id   AF-A0A255R1G6-F1
#
_cell.length_a   1.000
_cell.length_b   1.000
_cell.length_c   1.000
_cell.angle_alpha   90.00
_cell.angle_beta   90.00
_cell.angle_gamma   90.00
#
_symmetry.space_group_name_H-M   'P 1'
#
loop_
_entity.id
_entity.type
_entity.pdbx_description
1 polymer ?
#
loop_
_entity_poly.entity_id
_entity_poly.type
_entity_poly.pdbx_seq_one_letter_code
_entity_poly.pdbx_strand_id
1 'polypeptide(L)'
;MKPQAGDKIAVRATKERGIVISVHGDKLRISLSTGETLMVQESELTNFSAAARKAWQKMPKRRVGRPKGTATSDRVSVTLRISRDTWERFQAAESAGKIVDRTATVNEWIREKLDEIDK
;
A
#
# COMPACT_ATOMS: atom_id res chain seq x y z
N MET A 1 21.83 5.82 -2.66
CA MET A 1 21.15 6.89 -3.42
C MET A 1 21.36 8.15 -2.61
N LYS A 2 21.95 9.19 -3.21
CA LYS A 2 22.39 10.37 -2.47
C LYS A 2 21.19 11.25 -2.07
N PRO A 3 21.23 11.92 -0.91
CA PRO A 3 20.22 12.91 -0.53
C PRO A 3 20.18 14.06 -1.53
N GLN A 4 19.00 14.66 -1.71
CA GLN A 4 18.79 15.80 -2.58
C GLN A 4 17.97 16.88 -1.86
N ALA A 5 18.10 18.13 -2.30
CA ALA A 5 17.25 19.22 -1.82
C ALA A 5 15.76 18.86 -2.04
N GLY A 6 14.92 19.17 -1.05
CA GLY A 6 13.52 18.79 -1.00
C GLY A 6 13.25 17.39 -0.42
N ASP A 7 14.28 16.57 -0.16
CA ASP A 7 14.07 15.27 0.49
C ASP A 7 13.55 15.44 1.92
N LYS A 8 12.55 14.64 2.27
CA LYS A 8 12.01 14.58 3.62
C LYS A 8 12.86 13.65 4.47
N ILE A 9 13.30 14.15 5.61
CA ILE A 9 14.26 13.48 6.48
C ILE A 9 13.80 13.50 7.94
N ALA A 10 14.43 12.65 8.76
CA ALA A 10 14.42 12.77 10.21
C ALA A 10 15.83 12.65 10.78
N VAL A 11 16.14 13.48 11.78
CA VAL A 11 17.38 13.38 12.57
C VAL A 11 17.29 12.14 13.46
N ARG A 12 18.30 11.27 13.43
CA ARG A 12 18.24 9.98 14.14
C ARG A 12 18.20 10.13 15.66
N ALA A 13 18.95 11.10 16.18
CA ALA A 13 19.08 11.37 17.60
C ALA A 13 17.81 11.96 18.20
N THR A 14 17.29 13.06 17.63
CA THR A 14 16.12 13.78 18.16
C THR A 14 14.79 13.25 17.61
N LYS A 15 14.82 12.46 16.53
CA LYS A 15 13.63 12.05 15.74
C LYS A 15 12.86 13.20 15.10
N GLU A 16 13.38 14.42 15.17
CA GLU A 16 12.77 15.59 14.56
C GLU A 16 12.81 15.47 13.04
N ARG A 17 11.74 15.98 12.42
CA ARG A 17 11.52 15.88 10.99
C ARG A 17 11.84 17.20 10.32
N GLY A 18 12.33 17.10 9.10
CA GLY A 18 12.70 18.27 8.32
C GLY A 18 12.79 17.98 6.83
N ILE A 19 13.24 18.99 6.11
CA ILE A 19 13.45 18.99 4.67
C ILE A 19 14.88 19.40 4.39
N VAL A 20 15.54 18.72 3.46
CA VAL A 20 16.88 19.13 2.99
C VAL A 20 16.75 20.42 2.18
N ILE A 21 17.43 21.48 2.60
CA ILE A 21 17.51 22.76 1.87
C ILE A 21 18.62 22.69 0.83
N SER A 22 19.81 22.23 1.23
CA SER A 22 20.97 22.11 0.34
C SER A 22 21.86 20.94 0.72
N VAL A 23 22.62 20.45 -0.26
CA VAL A 23 23.57 19.35 -0.12
C VAL A 23 24.95 19.84 -0.51
N HIS A 24 25.91 19.71 0.40
CA HIS A 24 27.31 20.10 0.19
C HIS A 24 28.21 18.92 0.54
N GLY A 25 28.51 18.07 -0.47
CA GLY A 25 29.24 16.82 -0.25
C GLY A 25 28.48 15.91 0.72
N ASP A 26 29.10 15.60 1.86
CA ASP A 26 28.54 14.71 2.90
C ASP A 26 27.75 15.46 3.98
N LYS A 27 27.69 16.81 3.89
CA LYS A 27 26.94 17.66 4.81
C LYS A 27 25.65 18.15 4.17
N LEU A 28 24.59 18.15 4.96
CA LEU A 28 23.24 18.50 4.55
C LEU A 28 22.77 19.67 5.41
N ARG A 29 22.30 20.73 4.76
CA ARG A 29 21.58 21.80 5.44
C ARG A 29 20.11 21.44 5.45
N ILE A 30 19.52 21.38 6.64
CA ILE A 30 18.15 20.90 6.83
C ILE A 30 17.31 21.97 7.52
N SER A 31 16.06 22.13 7.09
CA SER A 31 15.04 22.92 7.78
C SER A 31 14.21 21.99 8.63
N LEU A 32 14.23 22.16 9.94
CA LEU A 32 13.37 21.42 10.87
C LEU A 32 11.96 22.00 10.89
N SER A 33 10.98 21.21 11.30
CA SER A 33 9.60 21.67 11.49
C SER A 33 9.46 22.79 12.54
N THR A 34 10.46 22.95 13.42
CA THR A 34 10.56 24.02 14.40
C THR A 34 10.97 25.36 13.78
N GLY A 35 11.36 25.38 12.49
CA GLY A 35 11.88 26.56 11.80
C GLY A 35 13.40 26.73 11.91
N GLU A 36 14.06 25.92 12.74
CA GLU A 36 15.52 25.93 12.88
C GLU A 36 16.20 25.28 11.68
N THR A 37 17.37 25.81 11.32
CA THR A 37 18.21 25.26 10.26
C THR A 37 19.47 24.66 10.85
N LEU A 38 19.72 23.38 10.58
CA LEU A 38 20.89 22.66 11.07
C LEU A 38 21.76 22.16 9.93
N MET A 39 23.07 22.05 10.19
CA MET A 39 23.98 21.28 9.36
C MET A 39 24.25 19.94 10.03
N VAL A 40 23.99 18.87 9.31
CA VAL A 40 24.10 17.49 9.79
C VAL A 40 24.75 16.61 8.74
N GLN A 41 25.37 15.51 9.17
CA GLN A 41 25.92 14.53 8.25
C GLN A 41 24.85 13.57 7.75
N GLU A 42 25.02 13.00 6.55
CA GLU A 42 24.09 11.99 6.01
C GLU A 42 23.90 10.79 6.96
N SER A 43 24.95 10.37 7.66
CA SER A 43 24.95 9.24 8.61
C SER A 43 24.01 9.45 9.79
N GLU A 44 23.76 10.70 10.18
CA GLU A 44 22.93 11.09 11.32
C GLU A 44 21.45 11.21 10.97
N LEU A 45 21.11 10.98 9.70
CA LEU A 45 19.77 11.17 9.17
C LEU A 45 19.13 9.86 8.71
N THR A 46 17.80 9.91 8.65
CA THR A 46 16.96 8.94 7.95
C THR A 46 16.26 9.66 6.82
N ASN A 47 16.62 9.34 5.57
CA ASN A 47 16.04 9.97 4.39
C ASN A 47 14.89 9.13 3.82
N PHE A 48 13.66 9.57 4.07
CA PHE A 48 12.44 8.87 3.66
C PHE A 48 12.26 8.94 2.13
N SER A 49 12.57 10.09 1.53
CA SER A 49 12.46 10.28 0.09
C SER A 49 13.47 9.41 -0.68
N ALA A 50 14.71 9.32 -0.22
CA ALA A 50 15.71 8.43 -0.81
C ALA A 50 15.35 6.95 -0.63
N ALA A 51 14.79 6.57 0.53
CA ALA A 51 14.29 5.21 0.75
C ALA A 51 13.13 4.85 -0.19
N ALA A 52 12.17 5.77 -0.38
CA ALA A 52 11.06 5.60 -1.32
C ALA A 52 11.55 5.46 -2.76
N ARG A 53 12.48 6.32 -3.20
CA ARG A 53 13.08 6.24 -4.53
C ARG A 53 13.83 4.92 -4.74
N LYS A 54 14.60 4.47 -3.74
CA LYS A 54 15.26 3.16 -3.76
C LYS A 54 14.24 2.01 -3.85
N ALA A 55 13.11 2.13 -3.16
CA ALA A 55 12.03 1.14 -3.25
C ALA A 55 11.37 1.13 -4.64
N TRP A 56 11.10 2.30 -5.23
CA TRP A 56 10.55 2.41 -6.59
C TRP A 56 11.49 1.88 -7.66
N GLN A 57 12.80 2.19 -7.59
CA GLN A 57 13.79 1.63 -8.51
C GLN A 57 13.93 0.12 -8.38
N LYS A 58 13.82 -0.42 -7.16
CA LYS A 58 13.84 -1.87 -6.88
C LYS A 58 12.50 -2.56 -7.12
N MET A 59 11.48 -1.86 -7.60
CA MET A 59 10.19 -2.44 -7.99
C MET A 59 10.08 -2.57 -9.53
N PRO A 60 10.78 -3.51 -10.18
CA PRO A 60 10.38 -3.93 -11.52
C PRO A 60 9.08 -4.72 -11.33
N LYS A 61 7.93 -4.09 -11.56
CA LYS A 61 6.58 -4.69 -11.47
C LYS A 61 6.44 -5.57 -10.23
N ARG A 62 6.02 -5.00 -9.09
CA ARG A 62 5.36 -5.83 -8.05
C ARG A 62 4.34 -6.71 -8.80
N ARG A 63 4.59 -8.02 -8.90
CA ARG A 63 3.57 -9.00 -9.25
C ARG A 63 2.62 -9.02 -8.07
N VAL A 64 1.73 -8.04 -8.00
CA VAL A 64 0.49 -8.19 -7.26
C VAL A 64 -0.35 -9.19 -8.07
N GLY A 65 -0.47 -10.41 -7.54
CA GLY A 65 -1.03 -11.56 -8.25
C GLY A 65 -0.06 -12.75 -8.32
N ARG A 66 -0.65 -13.95 -8.40
CA ARG A 66 0.06 -15.24 -8.53
C ARG A 66 0.92 -15.26 -9.81
N PRO A 67 2.07 -15.94 -9.85
CA PRO A 67 2.90 -16.06 -11.05
C PRO A 67 2.10 -16.32 -12.34
N LYS A 68 2.49 -15.66 -13.45
CA LYS A 68 1.98 -16.02 -14.80
C LYS A 68 2.21 -17.51 -15.03
N GLY A 69 1.13 -18.24 -15.34
CA GLY A 69 1.13 -19.69 -15.55
C GLY A 69 0.43 -20.52 -14.47
N THR A 70 -0.09 -19.89 -13.40
CA THR A 70 -0.76 -20.60 -12.30
C THR A 70 -2.29 -20.51 -12.30
N ALA A 71 -2.89 -20.06 -13.41
CA ALA A 71 -4.34 -19.97 -13.57
C ALA A 71 -4.87 -21.25 -14.22
N THR A 72 -5.21 -22.24 -13.39
CA THR A 72 -6.05 -23.39 -13.78
C THR A 72 -7.54 -23.10 -13.54
N SER A 73 -7.98 -21.83 -13.48
CA SER A 73 -9.41 -21.53 -13.40
C SER A 73 -9.78 -20.33 -14.27
N ASP A 74 -10.77 -20.54 -15.13
CA ASP A 74 -11.47 -19.51 -15.89
C ASP A 74 -12.30 -18.62 -14.93
N ARG A 75 -11.66 -17.62 -14.34
CA ARG A 75 -12.28 -16.68 -13.41
C ARG A 75 -11.92 -15.25 -13.81
N VAL A 76 -12.93 -14.38 -13.81
CA VAL A 76 -12.78 -12.94 -14.02
C VAL A 76 -12.81 -12.24 -12.67
N SER A 77 -11.82 -11.39 -12.40
CA SER A 77 -11.82 -10.55 -11.19
C SER A 77 -12.71 -9.33 -11.43
N VAL A 78 -13.69 -9.13 -10.56
CA VAL A 78 -14.62 -7.99 -10.61
C VAL A 78 -14.61 -7.22 -9.29
N THR A 79 -14.91 -5.93 -9.35
CA THR A 79 -15.09 -5.08 -8.17
C THR A 79 -16.57 -4.78 -8.02
N LEU A 80 -17.16 -5.16 -6.89
CA LEU A 80 -18.56 -4.94 -6.57
C LEU A 80 -18.70 -4.20 -5.22
N ARG A 81 -19.79 -3.44 -5.06
CA ARG A 81 -20.13 -2.76 -3.79
C ARG A 81 -21.37 -3.40 -3.20
N ILE A 82 -21.28 -3.83 -1.93
CA ILE A 82 -22.40 -4.39 -1.15
C ILE A 82 -22.76 -3.37 -0.06
N SER A 83 -24.04 -3.26 0.27
CA SER A 83 -24.48 -2.45 1.41
C SER A 83 -23.89 -2.99 2.72
N ARG A 84 -23.67 -2.09 3.68
CA ARG A 84 -23.05 -2.42 4.97
C ARG A 84 -23.79 -3.52 5.73
N ASP A 85 -25.11 -3.35 5.91
CA ASP A 85 -25.94 -4.31 6.65
C ASP A 85 -25.90 -5.72 6.04
N THR A 86 -26.00 -5.80 4.71
CA THR A 86 -25.94 -7.09 4.00
C THR A 86 -24.57 -7.75 4.18
N TRP A 87 -23.48 -6.96 4.14
CA TRP A 87 -22.14 -7.48 4.39
C TRP A 87 -21.95 -7.97 5.83
N GLU A 88 -22.44 -7.23 6.82
CA GLU A 88 -22.34 -7.62 8.23
C GLU A 88 -23.12 -8.92 8.51
N ARG A 89 -24.31 -9.07 7.92
CA ARG A 89 -25.08 -10.32 7.98
C ARG A 89 -24.39 -11.49 7.30
N PHE A 90 -23.75 -11.24 6.16
CA PHE A 90 -22.95 -12.25 5.46
C PHE A 90 -21.77 -12.71 6.31
N GLN A 91 -21.04 -11.78 6.94
CA GLN A 91 -19.93 -12.10 7.84
C GLN A 91 -20.38 -12.87 9.09
N ALA A 92 -21.55 -12.55 9.64
CA ALA A 92 -22.12 -13.30 10.76
C ALA A 92 -22.46 -14.74 10.36
N ALA A 93 -23.01 -14.95 9.16
CA ALA A 93 -23.33 -16.28 8.65
C ALA A 93 -22.06 -17.12 8.39
N GLU A 94 -21.00 -16.51 7.86
CA GLU A 94 -19.69 -17.15 7.71
C GLU A 94 -19.09 -17.53 9.07
N SER A 95 -19.12 -16.61 10.04
CA SER A 95 -18.59 -16.86 11.38
C SER A 95 -19.33 -17.99 12.11
N ALA A 96 -20.62 -18.15 11.80
CA ALA A 96 -21.45 -19.26 12.26
C ALA A 96 -21.27 -20.57 11.46
N GLY A 97 -20.35 -20.60 10.49
CA GLY A 97 -20.07 -21.77 9.65
C GLY A 97 -21.11 -22.08 8.58
N LYS A 98 -22.09 -21.19 8.36
CA LYS A 98 -23.13 -21.36 7.33
C LYS A 98 -22.62 -21.07 5.92
N ILE A 99 -21.55 -20.30 5.81
CA ILE A 99 -20.87 -19.99 4.55
C ILE A 99 -19.43 -20.47 4.69
N VAL A 100 -19.10 -21.55 3.98
CA VAL A 100 -17.77 -22.17 4.02
C VAL A 100 -16.85 -21.58 2.95
N ASP A 101 -17.39 -21.28 1.76
CA ASP A 101 -16.65 -20.67 0.66
C ASP A 101 -17.42 -19.47 0.10
N ARG A 102 -16.94 -18.26 0.44
CA ARG A 102 -17.53 -17.00 -0.03
C ARG A 102 -17.65 -16.93 -1.55
N THR A 103 -16.64 -17.41 -2.26
CA THR A 103 -16.59 -17.27 -3.72
C THR A 103 -17.60 -18.20 -4.37
N ALA A 104 -17.67 -19.45 -3.93
CA ALA A 104 -18.65 -20.41 -4.43
C ALA A 104 -20.08 -19.93 -4.15
N THR A 105 -20.36 -19.52 -2.91
CA THR A 105 -21.68 -19.05 -2.49
C THR A 105 -22.15 -17.82 -3.27
N VAL A 106 -21.28 -16.81 -3.45
CA VAL A 106 -21.66 -15.61 -4.22
C VAL A 106 -21.92 -15.94 -5.69
N ASN A 107 -21.10 -16.79 -6.30
CA ASN A 107 -21.32 -17.19 -7.70
C ASN A 107 -22.61 -17.99 -7.88
N GLU A 108 -22.96 -18.85 -6.92
CA GLU A 108 -24.21 -19.61 -6.93
C GLU A 108 -25.43 -18.67 -6.84
N TRP A 109 -25.46 -17.75 -5.87
CA TRP A 109 -26.56 -16.79 -5.76
C TRP A 109 -26.70 -15.89 -6.98
N ILE A 110 -25.59 -15.44 -7.56
CA ILE A 110 -25.64 -14.65 -8.80
C ILE A 110 -26.22 -15.48 -9.94
N ARG A 111 -25.79 -16.74 -10.08
CA ARG A 111 -26.32 -17.65 -11.12
C ARG A 111 -27.82 -17.87 -10.96
N GLU A 112 -28.28 -18.21 -9.75
CA GLU A 112 -29.70 -18.41 -9.46
C GLU A 112 -30.54 -17.19 -9.86
N LYS A 113 -30.05 -15.97 -9.56
CA LYS A 113 -30.75 -14.74 -9.93
C LYS A 113 -30.70 -14.41 -11.41
N LEU A 114 -29.65 -14.80 -12.13
CA LEU A 114 -29.62 -14.69 -13.59
C LEU A 114 -30.59 -15.69 -14.22
N ASP A 115 -30.63 -16.93 -13.73
CA ASP A 115 -31.57 -17.95 -14.19
C ASP A 115 -33.05 -17.57 -13.94
N GLU A 116 -33.33 -16.74 -12.93
CA GLU A 116 -34.65 -16.16 -12.69
C GLU A 116 -34.99 -15.04 -13.68
N ILE A 117 -34.01 -14.26 -14.13
CA ILE A 117 -34.21 -13.14 -15.07
C ILE A 117 -34.37 -13.64 -16.51
N ASP A 118 -33.70 -14.74 -16.85
CA ASP A 118 -33.73 -15.32 -18.20
C ASP A 118 -34.98 -16.19 -18.46
N LYS A 119 -35.90 -16.29 -17.49
CA LYS A 119 -37.21 -16.97 -17.60
C LYS A 119 -38.33 -16.00 -17.97
#